data_AF-A0A4V3E233-F1
#
_entry.id   AF-A0A4V3E233-F1
#
_cell.length_a   1.000
_cell.length_b   1.000
_cell.length_c   1.000
_cell.angle_alpha   90.00
_cell.angle_beta   90.00
_cell.angle_gamma   90.00
#
_symmetry.space_group_name_H-M   'P 1'
#
loop_
_entity.id
_entity.type
_entity.pdbx_description
1 polymer ?
#
loop_
_entity_poly.entity_id
_entity_poly.type
_entity_poly.pdbx_seq_one_letter_code
_entity_poly.pdbx_strand_id
1 'polypeptide(L)'
;MLKIVKADATLYLKFQNTYISLGLSQIHFRNISLYFTNLEDVKLLSMTHEFKKIIKEYIIARSANLKCVLATVVDLDGSSYRKPGVRMLIREDDVMIGAVSGGCVEKEVLFQAQSVFENQTTKLMTYDGRFRLGCEGILYIVLESFSPSEALINDFNLVIENRQSFELSTTYQKEYGILNGYGSFIKLNSNSYTFNKHTITLSKALVFSQTMQPCQRLLLIGGEHDAVQLAHFGLSMGWEVNVAVTPKENKSISDFPGIDALYDCEPEDFPVETIDKNTAILLMTHSYVKDLKYLMMLKNSSPTYLGVLGPIKRREKLLSELLEHDMDVDLDFIEGVHGPAGLNIGAETPQEIAISILAEILTVIRKTQPVMLKDKLKSIH
;
A
#
# COMPACT_ATOMS: atom_id res chain seq x y z
N MET A 1 -31.63 -31.61 17.79
CA MET A 1 -30.76 -31.45 18.98
C MET A 1 -30.04 -30.12 18.82
N LEU A 2 -30.66 -29.06 19.33
CA LEU A 2 -30.33 -27.63 19.14
C LEU A 2 -30.32 -27.00 20.54
N LYS A 3 -29.20 -26.45 20.99
CA LYS A 3 -28.95 -25.71 22.26
C LYS A 3 -27.43 -25.46 22.30
N ILE A 4 -26.82 -24.30 22.57
CA ILE A 4 -27.17 -23.03 23.21
C ILE A 4 -26.21 -21.95 22.68
N VAL A 5 -26.74 -20.83 22.19
CA VAL A 5 -26.09 -19.52 22.13
C VAL A 5 -26.80 -18.68 23.19
N LYS A 6 -26.12 -18.33 24.29
CA LYS A 6 -26.54 -17.30 25.27
C LYS A 6 -25.47 -17.12 26.34
N ALA A 7 -24.48 -16.28 26.08
CA ALA A 7 -23.68 -15.61 27.09
C ALA A 7 -23.02 -14.39 26.42
N ASP A 8 -23.55 -13.18 26.69
CA ASP A 8 -22.83 -11.89 26.72
C ASP A 8 -23.73 -10.64 26.66
N ALA A 9 -25.05 -10.77 26.81
CA ALA A 9 -25.92 -9.61 27.06
C ALA A 9 -25.89 -9.12 28.52
N THR A 10 -25.38 -9.92 29.47
CA THR A 10 -25.44 -9.62 30.91
C THR A 10 -24.22 -8.84 31.41
N LEU A 11 -23.08 -8.89 30.71
CA LEU A 11 -21.89 -8.09 31.04
C LEU A 11 -22.08 -6.62 30.64
N TYR A 12 -22.79 -6.37 29.55
CA TYR A 12 -23.07 -5.04 29.00
C TYR A 12 -24.01 -4.21 29.91
N LEU A 13 -25.01 -4.86 30.52
CA LEU A 13 -25.95 -4.22 31.46
C LEU A 13 -25.33 -3.90 32.82
N LYS A 14 -24.25 -4.59 33.24
CA LYS A 14 -23.53 -4.26 34.47
C LYS A 14 -22.64 -3.02 34.32
N PHE A 15 -22.12 -2.75 33.12
CA PHE A 15 -21.32 -1.54 32.85
C PHE A 15 -22.16 -0.28 32.71
N GLN A 16 -23.41 -0.38 32.23
CA GLN A 16 -24.31 0.79 32.12
C GLN A 16 -24.81 1.31 33.48
N ASN A 17 -25.00 0.44 34.48
CA ASN A 17 -25.50 0.87 35.80
C ASN A 17 -24.46 1.57 36.67
N THR A 18 -23.17 1.52 36.32
CA THR A 18 -22.12 2.24 37.08
C THR A 18 -21.97 3.69 36.61
N TYR A 19 -22.29 3.99 35.34
CA TYR A 19 -22.15 5.34 34.77
C TYR A 19 -23.36 6.27 34.96
N ILE A 20 -24.51 5.74 35.38
CA ILE A 20 -25.68 6.56 35.73
C ILE A 20 -25.47 7.30 37.08
N SER A 21 -24.45 6.96 37.85
CA SER A 21 -24.12 7.63 39.14
C SER A 21 -23.32 8.94 39.01
N LEU A 22 -22.91 9.36 37.80
CA LEU A 22 -22.02 10.52 37.59
C LEU A 22 -22.60 11.65 36.71
N GLY A 23 -23.90 11.65 36.42
CA GLY A 23 -24.62 12.88 36.05
C GLY A 23 -24.13 13.66 34.82
N LEU A 24 -23.69 13.00 33.74
CA LEU A 24 -23.38 13.66 32.47
C LEU A 24 -24.41 13.29 31.39
N SER A 25 -24.99 14.31 30.77
CA SER A 25 -26.15 14.26 29.88
C SER A 25 -25.87 13.60 28.53
N GLN A 26 -26.83 12.79 28.07
CA GLN A 26 -26.95 12.23 26.72
C GLN A 26 -26.94 13.33 25.63
N ILE A 27 -25.84 13.47 24.88
CA ILE A 27 -25.85 14.18 23.60
C ILE A 27 -24.97 13.41 22.60
N HIS A 28 -25.61 12.89 21.55
CA HIS A 28 -25.09 12.51 20.22
C HIS A 28 -24.18 11.27 20.08
N PHE A 29 -24.77 10.07 20.22
CA PHE A 29 -24.34 8.88 19.47
C PHE A 29 -25.32 8.60 18.32
N ARG A 30 -25.23 9.38 17.24
CA ARG A 30 -25.85 9.09 15.95
C ARG A 30 -24.85 9.47 14.86
N ASN A 31 -24.02 8.51 14.45
CA ASN A 31 -23.43 8.35 13.12
C ASN A 31 -22.28 7.31 13.11
N ILE A 32 -22.53 6.09 13.60
CA ILE A 32 -21.67 4.93 13.31
C ILE A 32 -22.50 3.94 12.49
N SER A 33 -22.82 4.33 11.27
CA SER A 33 -23.39 3.44 10.26
C SER A 33 -23.24 4.11 8.91
N LEU A 34 -22.07 3.98 8.30
CA LEU A 34 -21.80 4.00 6.85
C LEU A 34 -20.27 4.00 6.72
N TYR A 35 -19.73 2.95 6.08
CA TYR A 35 -18.38 2.73 5.52
C TYR A 35 -17.92 1.29 5.78
N PHE A 36 -18.74 0.31 5.36
CA PHE A 36 -18.21 -1.01 5.05
C PHE A 36 -17.46 -0.91 3.72
N THR A 37 -16.16 -0.59 3.80
CA THR A 37 -15.20 -0.91 2.74
C THR A 37 -14.83 -2.38 2.92
N ASN A 38 -14.82 -3.17 1.85
CA ASN A 38 -14.52 -4.60 1.95
C ASN A 38 -13.09 -4.77 2.51
N LEU A 39 -12.93 -5.72 3.44
CA LEU A 39 -11.62 -6.10 4.01
C LEU A 39 -10.61 -6.60 2.96
N GLU A 40 -11.06 -6.89 1.75
CA GLU A 40 -10.22 -7.25 0.59
C GLU A 40 -9.51 -6.03 -0.01
N ASP A 41 -10.16 -4.85 -0.04
CA ASP A 41 -9.60 -3.61 -0.61
C ASP A 41 -8.40 -3.09 0.18
N VAL A 42 -8.37 -3.37 1.49
CA VAL A 42 -7.33 -2.90 2.41
C VAL A 42 -6.03 -3.72 2.31
N LYS A 43 -6.07 -4.92 1.71
CA LYS A 43 -4.89 -5.82 1.62
C LYS A 43 -4.03 -5.60 0.37
N LEU A 44 -4.47 -4.77 -0.57
CA LEU A 44 -3.86 -4.60 -1.90
C LEU A 44 -3.05 -3.30 -2.05
N LEU A 45 -2.92 -2.53 -0.96
CA LEU A 45 -2.40 -1.15 -0.90
C LEU A 45 -0.92 -0.95 -1.29
N SER A 46 -0.18 -2.00 -1.67
CA SER A 46 1.25 -1.89 -2.03
C SER A 46 1.65 -2.61 -3.32
N MET A 47 0.75 -2.91 -4.26
CA MET A 47 1.15 -3.67 -5.48
C MET A 47 1.55 -2.79 -6.66
N THR A 48 1.24 -1.49 -6.65
CA THR A 48 1.61 -0.56 -7.72
C THR A 48 3.10 -0.39 -7.86
N HIS A 49 3.85 -0.35 -6.75
CA HIS A 49 5.30 -0.26 -6.78
C HIS A 49 5.95 -1.51 -7.43
N GLU A 50 5.42 -2.71 -7.15
CA GLU A 50 5.88 -3.96 -7.76
C GLU A 50 5.60 -3.95 -9.27
N PHE A 51 4.40 -3.49 -9.67
CA PHE A 51 4.04 -3.39 -11.08
C PHE A 51 4.85 -2.33 -11.84
N LYS A 52 5.17 -1.17 -11.22
CA LYS A 52 6.12 -0.17 -11.77
C LYS A 52 7.48 -0.83 -12.06
N LYS A 53 7.99 -1.65 -11.14
CA LYS A 53 9.25 -2.39 -11.34
C LYS A 53 9.16 -3.37 -12.51
N ILE A 54 8.03 -4.09 -12.64
CA ILE A 54 7.78 -5.00 -13.77
C ILE A 54 7.81 -4.25 -15.11
N ILE A 55 7.11 -3.12 -15.24
CA ILE A 55 7.10 -2.31 -16.47
C ILE A 55 8.50 -1.78 -16.78
N LYS A 56 9.21 -1.24 -15.77
CA LYS A 56 10.60 -0.77 -15.93
C LYS A 56 11.52 -1.87 -16.43
N GLU A 57 11.44 -3.06 -15.84
CA GLU A 57 12.27 -4.18 -16.26
C GLU A 57 11.93 -4.64 -17.68
N TYR A 58 10.65 -4.69 -18.03
CA TYR A 58 10.25 -5.03 -19.40
C TYR A 58 10.85 -4.07 -20.43
N ILE A 59 10.89 -2.77 -20.14
CA ILE A 59 11.53 -1.77 -21.03
C ILE A 59 13.02 -2.08 -21.22
N ILE A 60 13.73 -2.44 -20.14
CA ILE A 60 15.14 -2.85 -20.19
C ILE A 60 15.29 -4.13 -21.02
N ALA A 61 14.49 -5.17 -20.76
CA ALA A 61 14.53 -6.43 -21.49
C ALA A 61 14.24 -6.25 -22.99
N ARG A 62 13.24 -5.43 -23.33
CA ARG A 62 12.89 -5.09 -24.72
C ARG A 62 14.04 -4.39 -25.44
N SER A 63 14.76 -3.48 -24.77
CA SER A 63 15.95 -2.83 -25.33
C SER A 63 17.08 -3.81 -25.65
N ALA A 64 17.13 -4.93 -24.94
CA ALA A 64 18.05 -6.04 -25.15
C ALA A 64 17.50 -7.13 -26.10
N ASN A 65 16.34 -6.91 -26.72
CA ASN A 65 15.60 -7.88 -27.54
C ASN A 65 15.25 -9.20 -26.82
N LEU A 66 15.08 -9.14 -25.50
CA LEU A 66 14.67 -10.29 -24.69
C LEU A 66 13.15 -10.35 -24.58
N LYS A 67 12.59 -11.55 -24.76
CA LYS A 67 11.17 -11.78 -24.47
C LYS A 67 10.90 -11.77 -22.97
N CYS A 68 9.65 -11.51 -22.61
CA CYS A 68 9.18 -11.58 -21.23
C CYS A 68 7.90 -12.39 -21.10
N VAL A 69 7.75 -13.09 -19.98
CA VAL A 69 6.53 -13.77 -19.54
C VAL A 69 6.10 -13.16 -18.21
N LEU A 70 4.82 -12.87 -18.06
CA LEU A 70 4.24 -12.44 -16.79
C LEU A 70 3.52 -13.61 -16.14
N ALA A 71 3.90 -13.91 -14.90
CA ALA A 71 3.17 -14.80 -14.02
C ALA A 71 2.26 -13.98 -13.11
N THR A 72 0.97 -14.30 -13.08
CA THR A 72 -0.03 -13.67 -12.19
C THR A 72 -0.73 -14.75 -11.38
N VAL A 73 -0.70 -14.65 -10.05
CA VAL A 73 -1.55 -15.50 -9.19
C VAL A 73 -2.97 -14.96 -9.28
N VAL A 74 -3.89 -15.76 -9.81
CA VAL A 74 -5.28 -15.35 -10.07
C VAL A 74 -6.29 -15.94 -9.10
N ASP A 75 -5.96 -17.07 -8.47
CA ASP A 75 -6.83 -17.75 -7.52
C ASP A 75 -6.02 -18.61 -6.53
N LEU A 76 -6.65 -18.95 -5.42
CA LEU A 76 -6.12 -19.76 -4.34
C LEU A 76 -7.25 -20.59 -3.72
N ASP A 77 -7.09 -21.92 -3.74
CA ASP A 77 -7.89 -22.80 -2.89
C ASP A 77 -7.09 -23.11 -1.62
N GLY A 78 -7.62 -22.78 -0.43
CA GLY A 78 -6.93 -23.01 0.84
C GLY A 78 -6.06 -21.83 1.30
N SER A 79 -4.86 -22.11 1.83
CA SER A 79 -3.94 -21.12 2.39
C SER A 79 -2.60 -21.04 1.65
N SER A 80 -2.07 -19.83 1.48
CA SER A 80 -0.78 -19.57 0.84
C SER A 80 -0.12 -18.32 1.41
N TYR A 81 1.21 -18.25 1.30
CA TYR A 81 2.04 -17.10 1.69
C TYR A 81 1.71 -15.83 0.89
N ARG A 82 1.47 -15.96 -0.42
CA ARG A 82 0.99 -14.87 -1.29
C ARG A 82 -0.46 -15.13 -1.71
N LYS A 83 -1.20 -14.04 -1.90
CA LYS A 83 -2.61 -14.02 -2.32
C LYS A 83 -2.73 -13.68 -3.81
N PRO A 84 -3.89 -13.94 -4.43
CA PRO A 84 -4.20 -13.45 -5.77
C PRO A 84 -3.87 -11.96 -5.94
N GLY A 85 -3.31 -11.63 -7.11
CA GLY A 85 -2.86 -10.29 -7.48
C GLY A 85 -1.35 -10.07 -7.44
N VAL A 86 -0.58 -10.95 -6.80
CA VAL A 86 0.89 -10.89 -6.94
C VAL A 86 1.32 -11.28 -8.34
N ARG A 87 2.39 -10.64 -8.80
CA ARG A 87 2.91 -10.80 -10.15
C ARG A 87 4.43 -10.98 -10.14
N MET A 88 4.93 -11.70 -11.12
CA MET A 88 6.36 -11.91 -11.35
C MET A 88 6.64 -11.85 -12.84
N LEU A 89 7.61 -11.02 -13.23
CA LEU A 89 8.13 -10.98 -14.59
C LEU A 89 9.27 -11.99 -14.70
N ILE A 90 9.27 -12.76 -15.78
CA ILE A 90 10.34 -13.68 -16.16
C ILE A 90 10.87 -13.20 -17.50
N ARG A 91 12.17 -12.95 -17.58
CA ARG A 91 12.87 -12.66 -18.84
C ARG A 91 13.40 -13.94 -19.47
N GLU A 92 13.62 -13.90 -20.78
CA GLU A 92 14.15 -15.03 -21.56
C GLU A 92 15.58 -15.45 -21.14
N ASP A 93 16.31 -14.59 -20.41
CA ASP A 93 17.62 -14.86 -19.82
C ASP A 93 17.55 -15.27 -18.33
N ASP A 94 16.42 -15.83 -17.91
CA ASP A 94 16.13 -16.35 -16.57
C ASP A 94 16.13 -15.32 -15.42
N VAL A 95 16.28 -14.03 -15.72
CA VAL A 95 16.11 -12.95 -14.73
C VAL A 95 14.63 -12.87 -14.30
N MET A 96 14.38 -12.88 -13.00
CA MET A 96 13.04 -12.81 -12.41
C MET A 96 12.87 -11.54 -11.56
N ILE A 97 11.79 -10.79 -11.79
CA ILE A 97 11.43 -9.59 -11.01
C ILE A 97 10.08 -9.80 -10.33
N GLY A 98 10.05 -9.58 -9.02
CA GLY A 98 8.90 -9.91 -8.18
C GLY A 98 8.94 -11.37 -7.71
N ALA A 99 7.88 -11.80 -7.04
CA ALA A 99 7.76 -13.16 -6.55
C ALA A 99 6.28 -13.53 -6.42
N VAL A 100 5.94 -14.75 -6.83
CA VAL A 100 4.58 -15.30 -6.65
C VAL A 100 4.43 -16.08 -5.35
N SER A 101 5.53 -16.39 -4.66
CA SER A 101 5.57 -17.12 -3.39
C SER A 101 6.71 -16.60 -2.49
N GLY A 102 7.36 -17.50 -1.74
CA GLY A 102 8.52 -17.25 -0.89
C GLY A 102 9.81 -17.97 -1.33
N GLY A 103 9.95 -18.38 -2.60
CA GLY A 103 11.20 -18.92 -3.18
C GLY A 103 11.14 -20.36 -3.73
N CYS A 104 10.02 -21.05 -3.54
CA CYS A 104 9.84 -22.46 -3.91
C CYS A 104 9.09 -22.66 -5.23
N VAL A 105 8.12 -21.79 -5.51
CA VAL A 105 7.27 -21.86 -6.71
C VAL A 105 7.99 -21.26 -7.92
N GLU A 106 8.92 -20.34 -7.69
CA GLU A 106 9.56 -19.52 -8.71
C GLU A 106 10.34 -20.37 -9.73
N LYS A 107 11.02 -21.43 -9.30
CA LYS A 107 11.73 -22.35 -10.20
C LYS A 107 10.78 -23.13 -11.11
N GLU A 108 9.64 -23.55 -10.58
CA GLU A 108 8.61 -24.23 -11.37
C GLU A 108 7.97 -23.25 -12.36
N VAL A 109 7.67 -22.02 -11.93
CA VAL A 109 7.15 -20.97 -12.82
C VAL A 109 8.12 -20.67 -13.96
N LEU A 110 9.42 -20.55 -13.66
CA LEU A 110 10.47 -20.35 -14.67
C LEU A 110 10.50 -21.50 -15.68
N PHE A 111 10.44 -22.74 -15.20
CA PHE A 111 10.40 -23.93 -16.06
C PHE A 111 9.14 -23.95 -16.95
N GLN A 112 7.97 -23.68 -16.37
CA GLN A 112 6.69 -23.67 -17.10
C GLN A 112 6.60 -22.50 -18.09
N ALA A 113 7.27 -21.37 -17.82
CA ALA A 113 7.33 -20.20 -18.70
C ALA A 113 8.05 -20.47 -20.03
N GLN A 114 8.95 -21.46 -20.10
CA GLN A 114 9.64 -21.83 -21.35
C GLN A 114 8.66 -22.12 -22.49
N SER A 115 7.60 -22.88 -22.20
CA SER A 115 6.55 -23.17 -23.19
C SER A 115 5.79 -21.93 -23.69
N VAL A 116 5.74 -20.86 -22.88
CA VAL A 116 5.10 -19.59 -23.25
C VAL A 116 6.06 -18.73 -24.10
N PHE A 117 7.36 -18.75 -23.80
CA PHE A 117 8.38 -18.09 -24.65
C PHE A 117 8.41 -18.67 -26.08
N GLU A 118 8.27 -19.99 -26.20
CA GLU A 118 8.28 -20.70 -27.48
C GLU A 118 7.00 -20.45 -28.28
N ASN A 119 5.83 -20.65 -27.64
CA ASN A 119 4.56 -20.74 -28.36
C ASN A 119 3.74 -19.44 -28.32
N GLN A 120 4.10 -18.49 -27.46
CA GLN A 120 3.34 -17.25 -27.20
C GLN A 120 1.88 -17.48 -26.79
N THR A 121 1.57 -18.67 -26.27
CA THR A 121 0.24 -19.05 -25.81
C THR A 121 0.17 -18.93 -24.28
N THR A 122 -0.87 -18.25 -23.79
CA THR A 122 -1.17 -18.16 -22.37
C THR A 122 -1.40 -19.55 -21.79
N LYS A 123 -0.98 -19.77 -20.56
CA LYS A 123 -1.06 -21.05 -19.85
C LYS A 123 -1.50 -20.85 -18.41
N LEU A 124 -2.34 -21.74 -17.90
CA LEU A 124 -2.57 -21.89 -16.47
C LEU A 124 -1.66 -22.99 -15.94
N MET A 125 -0.90 -22.68 -14.90
CA MET A 125 -0.29 -23.69 -14.05
C MET A 125 -0.97 -23.72 -12.69
N THR A 126 -0.96 -24.89 -12.07
CA THR A 126 -1.37 -25.07 -10.68
C THR A 126 -0.15 -25.46 -9.85
N TYR A 127 -0.08 -24.95 -8.64
CA TYR A 127 0.97 -25.33 -7.70
C TYR A 127 0.35 -25.74 -6.37
N ASP A 128 0.59 -26.99 -5.98
CA ASP A 128 0.07 -27.57 -4.74
C ASP A 128 1.10 -27.42 -3.60
N GLY A 129 0.82 -26.51 -2.66
CA GLY A 129 1.67 -26.23 -1.51
C GLY A 129 1.68 -27.34 -0.46
N ARG A 130 0.68 -28.24 -0.45
CA ARG A 130 0.48 -29.26 0.59
C ARG A 130 1.64 -30.24 0.69
N PHE A 131 2.26 -30.56 -0.44
CA PHE A 131 3.31 -31.57 -0.50
C PHE A 131 4.71 -31.03 -0.19
N ARG A 132 4.92 -29.70 -0.14
CA ARG A 132 6.27 -29.11 -0.12
C ARG A 132 6.49 -27.94 0.84
N LEU A 133 5.44 -27.27 1.32
CA LEU A 133 5.59 -25.94 1.95
C LEU A 133 5.00 -25.80 3.35
N GLY A 134 4.28 -26.80 3.85
CA GLY A 134 3.46 -26.64 5.05
C GLY A 134 2.36 -25.57 4.91
N CYS A 135 2.12 -25.09 3.68
CA CYS A 135 0.99 -24.24 3.31
C CYS A 135 -0.09 -25.13 2.70
N GLU A 136 -1.28 -25.13 3.30
CA GLU A 136 -2.39 -26.00 2.91
C GLU A 136 -3.21 -25.38 1.77
N GLY A 137 -2.63 -25.21 0.57
CA GLY A 137 -3.38 -24.60 -0.55
C GLY A 137 -2.82 -24.86 -1.94
N ILE A 138 -3.70 -24.66 -2.94
CA ILE A 138 -3.43 -24.78 -4.37
C ILE A 138 -3.47 -23.38 -4.99
N LEU A 139 -2.35 -22.96 -5.57
CA LEU A 139 -2.24 -21.71 -6.31
C LEU A 139 -2.59 -21.92 -7.78
N TYR A 140 -3.37 -20.99 -8.34
CA TYR A 140 -3.65 -20.91 -9.76
C TYR A 140 -2.90 -19.72 -10.36
N ILE A 141 -1.98 -19.98 -11.29
CA ILE A 141 -1.06 -18.99 -11.82
C ILE A 141 -1.20 -18.95 -13.34
N VAL A 142 -1.56 -17.78 -13.86
CA VAL A 142 -1.58 -17.51 -15.30
C VAL A 142 -0.18 -17.07 -15.73
N LEU A 143 0.36 -17.74 -16.74
CA LEU A 143 1.58 -17.38 -17.44
C LEU A 143 1.20 -16.86 -18.83
N GLU A 144 1.53 -15.61 -19.14
CA GLU A 144 1.25 -15.01 -20.44
C GLU A 144 2.48 -14.31 -21.02
N SER A 145 2.58 -14.23 -22.35
CA SER A 145 3.57 -13.35 -22.99
C SER A 145 3.33 -11.92 -22.52
N PHE A 146 4.37 -11.26 -22.04
CA PHE A 146 4.32 -9.88 -21.60
C PHE A 146 5.00 -8.98 -22.62
N SER A 147 4.19 -8.32 -23.45
CA SER A 147 4.64 -7.46 -24.53
C SER A 147 3.71 -6.23 -24.66
N PRO A 148 3.57 -5.40 -23.61
CA PRO A 148 2.70 -4.23 -23.64
C PRO A 148 3.10 -3.28 -24.79
N SER A 149 2.10 -2.62 -25.37
CA SER A 149 2.31 -1.65 -26.45
C SER A 149 2.91 -0.33 -25.92
N GLU A 150 3.52 0.45 -26.81
CA GLU A 150 4.02 1.80 -26.45
C GLU A 150 2.91 2.69 -25.89
N ALA A 151 1.70 2.61 -26.47
CA ALA A 151 0.56 3.37 -26.01
C ALA A 151 0.18 3.01 -24.55
N LEU A 152 0.20 1.72 -24.21
CA LEU A 152 -0.03 1.27 -22.83
C LEU A 152 1.02 1.84 -21.88
N ILE A 153 2.31 1.77 -22.25
CA ILE A 153 3.41 2.25 -21.41
C ILE A 153 3.30 3.76 -21.17
N ASN A 154 3.00 4.54 -22.22
CA ASN A 154 2.84 5.99 -22.10
C ASN A 154 1.66 6.37 -21.20
N ASP A 155 0.49 5.76 -21.42
CA ASP A 155 -0.69 6.01 -20.58
C ASP A 155 -0.45 5.55 -19.13
N PHE A 156 0.29 4.45 -18.93
CA PHE A 156 0.65 3.97 -17.61
C PHE A 156 1.54 4.99 -16.89
N ASN A 157 2.56 5.53 -17.55
CA ASN A 157 3.43 6.55 -16.96
C ASN A 157 2.62 7.80 -16.57
N LEU A 158 1.70 8.26 -17.43
CA LEU A 158 0.82 9.38 -17.12
C LEU A 158 -0.09 9.11 -15.90
N VAL A 159 -0.65 7.91 -15.79
CA VAL A 159 -1.46 7.51 -14.62
C VAL A 159 -0.62 7.51 -13.34
N ILE A 160 0.63 7.03 -13.40
CA ILE A 160 1.55 7.02 -12.26
C ILE A 160 1.97 8.44 -11.86
N GLU A 161 2.36 9.28 -12.83
CA GLU A 161 2.74 10.68 -12.60
C GLU A 161 1.60 11.49 -11.98
N ASN A 162 0.37 11.30 -12.47
CA ASN A 162 -0.82 11.95 -11.94
C ASN A 162 -1.38 11.29 -10.68
N ARG A 163 -0.72 10.23 -10.18
CA ARG A 163 -1.15 9.46 -9.00
C ARG A 163 -2.62 9.06 -9.06
N GLN A 164 -3.00 8.49 -10.20
CA GLN A 164 -4.34 7.97 -10.43
C GLN A 164 -4.37 6.45 -10.18
N SER A 165 -5.50 5.97 -9.66
CA SER A 165 -5.75 4.53 -9.57
C SER A 165 -6.06 3.94 -10.94
N PHE A 166 -5.77 2.66 -11.15
CA PHE A 166 -6.11 1.93 -12.37
C PHE A 166 -6.59 0.52 -12.07
N GLU A 167 -7.23 -0.14 -13.04
CA GLU A 167 -7.74 -1.51 -12.87
C GLU A 167 -6.93 -2.50 -13.68
N LEU A 168 -6.63 -3.64 -13.07
CA LEU A 168 -6.07 -4.82 -13.71
C LEU A 168 -7.07 -5.95 -13.60
N SER A 169 -7.28 -6.68 -14.69
CA SER A 169 -8.04 -7.92 -14.65
C SER A 169 -7.36 -9.01 -15.47
N THR A 170 -7.38 -10.23 -14.97
CA THR A 170 -6.80 -11.40 -15.64
C THR A 170 -7.89 -12.44 -15.81
N THR A 171 -8.11 -12.87 -17.04
CA THR A 171 -9.07 -13.92 -17.36
C THR A 171 -8.41 -15.29 -17.19
N TYR A 172 -9.14 -16.26 -16.63
CA TYR A 172 -8.63 -17.62 -16.42
C TYR A 172 -9.77 -18.65 -16.35
N GLN A 173 -9.38 -19.92 -16.28
CA GLN A 173 -10.22 -21.05 -15.88
C GLN A 173 -9.42 -21.88 -14.86
N LYS A 174 -10.07 -22.64 -13.97
CA LYS A 174 -9.39 -23.50 -12.98
C LYS A 174 -8.95 -24.86 -13.57
N GLU A 175 -8.41 -24.86 -14.78
CA GLU A 175 -7.94 -26.07 -15.46
C GLU A 175 -6.52 -25.87 -15.97
N TYR A 176 -5.59 -26.71 -15.49
CA TYR A 176 -4.19 -26.68 -15.90
C TYR A 176 -4.08 -26.89 -17.42
N GLY A 177 -3.29 -26.05 -18.09
CA GLY A 177 -3.02 -26.20 -19.51
C GLY A 177 -3.05 -24.89 -20.29
N ILE A 178 -3.13 -25.02 -21.61
CA ILE A 178 -3.11 -23.88 -22.53
C ILE A 178 -4.46 -23.13 -22.45
N LEU A 179 -4.38 -21.81 -22.37
CA LEU A 179 -5.52 -20.91 -22.32
C LEU A 179 -5.57 -20.01 -23.57
N ASN A 180 -6.14 -20.53 -24.66
CA ASN A 180 -6.26 -19.77 -25.91
C ASN A 180 -7.19 -18.55 -25.75
N GLY A 181 -6.69 -17.37 -26.07
CA GLY A 181 -7.45 -16.12 -25.98
C GLY A 181 -7.54 -15.50 -24.59
N TYR A 182 -7.07 -16.19 -23.55
CA TYR A 182 -7.02 -15.65 -22.19
C TYR A 182 -5.78 -14.78 -21.99
N GLY A 183 -5.84 -13.91 -21.00
CA GLY A 183 -4.75 -13.04 -20.60
C GLY A 183 -5.25 -11.87 -19.76
N SER A 184 -4.39 -10.88 -19.58
CA SER A 184 -4.69 -9.71 -18.76
C SER A 184 -5.11 -8.48 -19.58
N PHE A 185 -6.01 -7.73 -18.97
CA PHE A 185 -6.46 -6.40 -19.38
C PHE A 185 -6.04 -5.38 -18.32
N ILE A 186 -5.60 -4.21 -18.78
CA ILE A 186 -5.35 -3.05 -17.95
C ILE A 186 -6.22 -1.89 -18.43
N LYS A 187 -6.96 -1.29 -17.50
CA LYS A 187 -7.79 -0.11 -17.77
C LYS A 187 -7.13 1.10 -17.14
N LEU A 188 -6.66 2.00 -18.01
CA LEU A 188 -6.00 3.24 -17.66
C LEU A 188 -6.94 4.37 -18.08
N ASN A 189 -7.54 5.04 -17.10
CA ASN A 189 -8.59 6.05 -17.35
C ASN A 189 -9.74 5.49 -18.22
N SER A 190 -9.96 6.05 -19.41
CA SER A 190 -10.96 5.59 -20.37
C SER A 190 -10.49 4.48 -21.31
N ASN A 191 -9.18 4.21 -21.35
CA ASN A 191 -8.58 3.29 -22.30
C ASN A 191 -8.41 1.90 -21.69
N SER A 192 -8.56 0.86 -22.50
CA SER A 192 -8.33 -0.53 -22.11
C SER A 192 -7.31 -1.14 -23.04
N TYR A 193 -6.32 -1.83 -22.46
CA TYR A 193 -5.24 -2.48 -23.19
C TYR A 193 -5.08 -3.93 -22.74
N THR A 194 -4.44 -4.73 -23.57
CA THR A 194 -3.97 -6.09 -23.24
C THR A 194 -2.45 -6.11 -23.17
N PHE A 195 -1.88 -7.08 -22.43
CA PHE A 195 -0.42 -7.25 -22.38
C PHE A 195 0.17 -7.96 -23.60
N ASN A 196 -0.67 -8.60 -24.41
CA ASN A 196 -0.27 -9.22 -25.67
C ASN A 196 -1.43 -9.19 -26.68
N LYS A 197 -1.10 -9.46 -27.95
CA LYS A 197 -2.05 -9.43 -29.08
C LYS A 197 -3.01 -10.63 -29.15
N HIS A 198 -2.76 -11.68 -28.37
CA HIS A 198 -3.55 -12.93 -28.40
C HIS A 198 -4.72 -12.91 -27.41
N THR A 199 -4.68 -12.02 -26.41
CA THR A 199 -5.76 -11.82 -25.45
C THR A 199 -7.01 -11.25 -26.12
N ILE A 200 -8.16 -11.88 -25.90
CA ILE A 200 -9.48 -11.46 -26.38
C ILE A 200 -10.51 -11.47 -25.25
N THR A 201 -11.63 -10.76 -25.43
CA THR A 201 -12.74 -10.82 -24.48
C THR A 201 -13.47 -12.15 -24.57
N LEU A 202 -13.55 -12.87 -23.46
CA LEU A 202 -14.20 -14.19 -23.36
C LEU A 202 -15.48 -14.10 -22.52
N SER A 203 -16.56 -14.73 -22.98
CA SER A 203 -17.89 -14.62 -22.34
C SER A 203 -18.10 -15.53 -21.12
N LYS A 204 -17.29 -16.58 -20.94
CA LYS A 204 -17.43 -17.59 -19.86
C LYS A 204 -16.17 -17.76 -19.01
N ALA A 205 -15.22 -16.83 -19.10
CA ALA A 205 -14.00 -16.90 -18.30
C ALA A 205 -14.26 -16.47 -16.85
N LEU A 206 -13.53 -17.07 -15.91
CA LEU A 206 -13.36 -16.48 -14.59
C LEU A 206 -12.47 -15.24 -14.73
N VAL A 207 -12.68 -14.25 -13.88
CA VAL A 207 -11.93 -12.99 -13.91
C VAL A 207 -11.44 -12.68 -12.51
N PHE A 208 -10.12 -12.55 -12.38
CA PHE A 208 -9.51 -11.94 -11.20
C PHE A 208 -9.33 -10.46 -11.49
N SER A 209 -9.97 -9.59 -10.71
CA SER A 209 -9.88 -8.14 -10.87
C SER A 209 -9.26 -7.48 -9.65
N GLN A 210 -8.52 -6.42 -9.88
CA GLN A 210 -7.83 -5.68 -8.84
C GLN A 210 -7.74 -4.19 -9.20
N THR A 211 -8.13 -3.32 -8.28
CA THR A 211 -7.82 -1.90 -8.35
C THR A 211 -6.45 -1.63 -7.75
N MET A 212 -5.59 -0.97 -8.51
CA MET A 212 -4.25 -0.56 -8.16
C MET A 212 -4.29 0.89 -7.71
N GLN A 213 -4.03 1.13 -6.41
CA GLN A 213 -4.01 2.47 -5.84
C GLN A 213 -2.67 3.18 -6.16
N PRO A 214 -2.61 4.51 -6.12
CA PRO A 214 -1.34 5.24 -6.20
C PRO A 214 -0.32 4.72 -5.17
N CYS A 215 0.97 4.82 -5.49
CA CYS A 215 2.01 4.42 -4.54
C CYS A 215 1.85 5.22 -3.23
N GLN A 216 2.04 4.54 -2.10
CA GLN A 216 2.11 5.22 -0.82
C GLN A 216 3.23 6.24 -0.86
N ARG A 217 2.93 7.46 -0.41
CA ARG A 217 3.91 8.53 -0.31
C ARG A 217 4.20 8.81 1.15
N LEU A 218 5.47 8.98 1.48
CA LEU A 218 5.93 9.50 2.76
C LEU A 218 6.48 10.90 2.54
N LEU A 219 5.79 11.90 3.07
CA LEU A 219 6.23 13.29 3.10
C LEU A 219 6.87 13.57 4.46
N LEU A 220 8.18 13.79 4.47
CA LEU A 220 8.94 14.16 5.66
C LEU A 220 9.12 15.67 5.68
N ILE A 221 8.63 16.33 6.73
CA ILE A 221 8.77 17.78 6.90
C ILE A 221 9.82 18.01 7.99
N GLY A 222 11.01 18.42 7.57
CA GLY A 222 12.23 18.52 8.39
C GLY A 222 13.40 17.76 7.77
N GLY A 223 14.59 18.37 7.80
CA GLY A 223 15.77 17.84 7.10
C GLY A 223 16.85 17.19 7.98
N GLU A 224 16.57 16.87 9.24
CA GLU A 224 17.58 16.40 10.19
C GLU A 224 17.92 14.90 10.04
N HIS A 225 18.90 14.41 10.82
CA HIS A 225 19.46 13.05 10.68
C HIS A 225 18.42 11.92 10.83
N ASP A 226 17.39 12.12 11.63
CA ASP A 226 16.26 11.20 11.79
C ASP A 226 15.41 11.09 10.51
N ALA A 227 15.21 12.21 9.81
CA ALA A 227 14.49 12.23 8.54
C ALA A 227 15.24 11.42 7.46
N VAL A 228 16.57 11.49 7.44
CA VAL A 228 17.41 10.70 6.52
C VAL A 228 17.21 9.20 6.74
N GLN A 229 17.20 8.74 7.99
CA GLN A 229 16.99 7.31 8.30
C GLN A 229 15.58 6.85 7.91
N LEU A 230 14.57 7.67 8.22
CA LEU A 230 13.19 7.36 7.89
C LEU A 230 12.94 7.36 6.38
N ALA A 231 13.55 8.29 5.63
CA ALA A 231 13.51 8.31 4.17
C ALA A 231 14.07 7.01 3.58
N HIS A 232 15.21 6.56 4.08
CA HIS A 232 15.85 5.31 3.63
C HIS A 232 14.93 4.08 3.84
N PHE A 233 14.28 3.97 4.99
CA PHE A 233 13.33 2.87 5.24
C PHE A 233 12.06 3.00 4.40
N GLY A 234 11.53 4.21 4.21
CA GLY A 234 10.39 4.46 3.32
C GLY A 234 10.66 3.99 1.89
N LEU A 235 11.81 4.37 1.33
CA LEU A 235 12.26 3.94 0.00
C LEU A 235 12.40 2.41 -0.08
N SER A 236 12.94 1.79 0.97
CA SER A 236 13.12 0.33 1.04
C SER A 236 11.78 -0.44 1.02
N MET A 237 10.69 0.18 1.50
CA MET A 237 9.33 -0.37 1.40
C MET A 237 8.69 -0.15 0.02
N GLY A 238 9.38 0.54 -0.90
CA GLY A 238 8.85 0.90 -2.21
C GLY A 238 7.85 2.07 -2.17
N TRP A 239 7.91 2.91 -1.14
CA TRP A 239 7.12 4.13 -1.07
C TRP A 239 7.80 5.25 -1.84
N GLU A 240 7.00 6.19 -2.34
CA GLU A 240 7.50 7.46 -2.84
C GLU A 240 7.88 8.32 -1.64
N VAL A 241 9.09 8.85 -1.59
CA VAL A 241 9.55 9.66 -0.44
C VAL A 241 9.82 11.07 -0.91
N ASN A 242 9.11 12.02 -0.29
CA ASN A 242 9.31 13.44 -0.50
C ASN A 242 9.82 14.05 0.80
N VAL A 243 10.73 15.02 0.70
CA VAL A 243 11.25 15.76 1.85
C VAL A 243 10.97 17.24 1.65
N ALA A 244 10.46 17.90 2.67
CA ALA A 244 10.28 19.35 2.71
C ALA A 244 11.20 19.96 3.76
N VAL A 245 11.99 20.94 3.36
CA VAL A 245 12.94 21.68 4.18
C VAL A 245 12.79 23.16 3.90
N THR A 246 13.28 23.99 4.82
CA THR A 246 13.41 25.43 4.58
C THR A 246 14.81 25.76 4.03
N PRO A 247 14.98 26.83 3.22
CA PRO A 247 16.29 27.22 2.67
C PRO A 247 17.39 27.43 3.71
N LYS A 248 17.00 27.77 4.94
CA LYS A 248 17.93 27.94 6.07
C LYS A 248 18.57 26.64 6.54
N GLU A 249 17.97 25.49 6.24
CA GLU A 249 18.50 24.16 6.60
C GLU A 249 19.65 23.72 5.67
N ASN A 250 19.84 24.41 4.53
CA ASN A 250 20.91 24.15 3.55
C ASN A 250 21.02 22.65 3.15
N LYS A 251 19.89 22.01 2.88
CA LYS A 251 19.83 20.60 2.49
C LYS A 251 19.76 20.45 0.97
N SER A 252 20.23 19.31 0.50
CA SER A 252 20.28 18.95 -0.91
C SER A 252 19.78 17.53 -1.12
N ILE A 253 19.52 17.16 -2.38
CA ILE A 253 19.14 15.78 -2.73
C ILE A 253 20.24 14.78 -2.33
N SER A 254 21.49 15.20 -2.25
CA SER A 254 22.59 14.32 -1.84
C SER A 254 22.52 13.89 -0.36
N ASP A 255 21.84 14.66 0.47
CA ASP A 255 21.58 14.32 1.88
C ASP A 255 20.49 13.23 2.01
N PHE A 256 19.67 13.04 0.97
CA PHE A 256 18.57 12.10 0.93
C PHE A 256 18.64 11.20 -0.32
N PRO A 257 19.59 10.26 -0.39
CA PRO A 257 19.77 9.45 -1.59
C PRO A 257 18.51 8.64 -1.94
N GLY A 258 17.99 8.86 -3.15
CA GLY A 258 16.91 8.07 -3.73
C GLY A 258 15.50 8.61 -3.52
N ILE A 259 15.32 9.75 -2.82
CA ILE A 259 14.00 10.39 -2.69
C ILE A 259 13.44 10.84 -4.04
N ASP A 260 12.12 10.93 -4.14
CA ASP A 260 11.41 11.31 -5.35
C ASP A 260 11.35 12.84 -5.53
N ALA A 261 11.28 13.60 -4.43
CA ALA A 261 11.30 15.07 -4.47
C ALA A 261 11.86 15.71 -3.19
N LEU A 262 12.61 16.80 -3.36
CA LEU A 262 13.02 17.72 -2.30
C LEU A 262 12.35 19.08 -2.53
N TYR A 263 11.48 19.49 -1.61
CA TYR A 263 10.91 20.83 -1.58
C TYR A 263 11.76 21.71 -0.66
N ASP A 264 12.44 22.68 -1.24
CA ASP A 264 13.24 23.67 -0.52
C ASP A 264 12.53 25.03 -0.56
N CYS A 265 11.57 25.20 0.36
CA CYS A 265 10.68 26.37 0.38
C CYS A 265 10.24 26.70 1.81
N GLU A 266 9.79 27.94 2.04
CA GLU A 266 9.13 28.28 3.30
C GLU A 266 7.77 27.56 3.39
N PRO A 267 7.23 27.34 4.61
CA PRO A 267 5.97 26.60 4.79
C PRO A 267 4.81 27.18 3.97
N GLU A 268 4.73 28.50 3.86
CA GLU A 268 3.67 29.21 3.14
C GLU A 268 3.68 28.97 1.62
N ASP A 269 4.83 28.58 1.06
CA ASP A 269 5.01 28.30 -0.37
C ASP A 269 4.94 26.79 -0.67
N PHE A 270 4.70 25.94 0.35
CA PHE A 270 4.65 24.49 0.18
C PHE A 270 3.42 24.08 -0.67
N PRO A 271 3.59 23.22 -1.70
CA PRO A 271 2.51 22.84 -2.61
C PRO A 271 1.58 21.80 -1.98
N VAL A 272 0.71 22.25 -1.08
CA VAL A 272 -0.25 21.40 -0.33
C VAL A 272 -1.20 20.61 -1.23
N GLU A 273 -1.47 21.09 -2.44
CA GLU A 273 -2.30 20.42 -3.45
C GLU A 273 -1.71 19.10 -3.94
N THR A 274 -0.41 18.87 -3.70
CA THR A 274 0.24 17.60 -4.02
C THR A 274 -0.13 16.48 -3.06
N ILE A 275 -0.71 16.79 -1.89
CA ILE A 275 -1.07 15.83 -0.85
C ILE A 275 -2.40 15.14 -1.20
N ASP A 276 -2.35 13.82 -1.34
CA ASP A 276 -3.52 12.99 -1.59
C ASP A 276 -3.80 12.02 -0.42
N LYS A 277 -4.87 11.23 -0.56
CA LYS A 277 -5.30 10.22 0.41
C LYS A 277 -4.37 9.01 0.51
N ASN A 278 -3.27 8.97 -0.25
CA ASN A 278 -2.21 7.97 -0.20
C ASN A 278 -0.88 8.57 0.29
N THR A 279 -0.94 9.76 0.90
CA THR A 279 0.21 10.46 1.48
C THR A 279 0.18 10.36 3.00
N ALA A 280 1.24 9.82 3.59
CA ALA A 280 1.53 9.90 5.01
C ALA A 280 2.51 11.05 5.26
N ILE A 281 2.21 11.92 6.22
CA ILE A 281 3.01 13.09 6.55
C ILE A 281 3.62 12.90 7.93
N LEU A 282 4.90 13.24 8.08
CA LEU A 282 5.55 13.33 9.38
C LEU A 282 6.18 14.72 9.57
N LEU A 283 5.70 15.43 10.60
CA LEU A 283 6.27 16.69 11.09
C LEU A 283 7.40 16.40 12.07
N MET A 284 8.61 16.76 11.68
CA MET A 284 9.84 16.48 12.41
C MET A 284 10.91 17.57 12.22
N THR A 285 10.50 18.84 12.14
CA THR A 285 11.44 19.96 11.91
C THR A 285 12.29 20.31 13.14
N HIS A 286 12.00 19.67 14.29
CA HIS A 286 12.52 20.00 15.62
C HIS A 286 12.27 21.44 16.09
N SER A 287 11.57 22.26 15.31
CA SER A 287 11.24 23.65 15.60
C SER A 287 9.75 23.83 15.78
N TYR A 288 9.37 24.25 17.00
CA TYR A 288 7.97 24.43 17.35
C TYR A 288 7.24 25.41 16.41
N VAL A 289 7.89 26.53 16.09
CA VAL A 289 7.34 27.56 15.21
C VAL A 289 7.18 27.05 13.77
N LYS A 290 8.12 26.25 13.28
CA LYS A 290 8.05 25.70 11.91
C LYS A 290 6.94 24.64 11.81
N ASP A 291 6.85 23.73 12.77
CA ASP A 291 5.80 22.71 12.79
C ASP A 291 4.39 23.35 12.84
N LEU A 292 4.21 24.42 13.64
CA LEU A 292 2.93 25.15 13.69
C LEU A 292 2.56 25.75 12.33
N LYS A 293 3.52 26.40 11.65
CA LYS A 293 3.29 26.97 10.31
C LYS A 293 2.90 25.90 9.29
N TYR A 294 3.58 24.75 9.28
CA TYR A 294 3.19 23.65 8.40
C TYR A 294 1.79 23.11 8.76
N LEU A 295 1.45 22.94 10.03
CA LEU A 295 0.09 22.54 10.44
C LEU A 295 -0.98 23.51 9.92
N MET A 296 -0.73 24.82 9.97
CA MET A 296 -1.65 25.82 9.44
C MET A 296 -1.86 25.69 7.92
N MET A 297 -0.84 25.27 7.16
CA MET A 297 -0.95 25.03 5.72
C MET A 297 -1.63 23.69 5.43
N LEU A 298 -1.37 22.67 6.24
CA LEU A 298 -1.86 21.31 6.06
C LEU A 298 -3.31 21.09 6.50
N LYS A 299 -3.93 22.01 7.27
CA LYS A 299 -5.27 21.85 7.86
C LYS A 299 -6.38 21.47 6.88
N ASN A 300 -6.27 21.88 5.62
CA ASN A 300 -7.25 21.60 4.57
C ASN A 300 -6.86 20.42 3.66
N SER A 301 -5.73 19.78 3.94
CA SER A 301 -5.29 18.57 3.23
C SER A 301 -5.91 17.32 3.85
N SER A 302 -5.91 16.21 3.12
CA SER A 302 -6.49 14.94 3.58
C SER A 302 -5.51 13.77 3.44
N PRO A 303 -4.37 13.81 4.15
CA PRO A 303 -3.40 12.71 4.14
C PRO A 303 -3.98 11.46 4.80
N THR A 304 -3.43 10.29 4.48
CA THR A 304 -3.79 9.04 5.16
C THR A 304 -3.33 9.01 6.61
N TYR A 305 -2.28 9.76 6.93
CA TYR A 305 -1.66 9.82 8.24
C TYR A 305 -0.95 11.17 8.40
N LEU A 306 -1.09 11.78 9.57
CA LEU A 306 -0.31 12.97 9.96
C LEU A 306 0.28 12.72 11.35
N GLY A 307 1.59 12.54 11.40
CA GLY A 307 2.33 12.34 12.64
C GLY A 307 3.14 13.58 13.02
N VAL A 308 3.27 13.81 14.33
CA VAL A 308 4.16 14.81 14.91
C VAL A 308 5.17 14.11 15.79
N LEU A 309 6.45 14.31 15.49
CA LEU A 309 7.54 13.80 16.31
C LEU A 309 7.68 14.63 17.59
N GLY A 310 7.86 13.94 18.72
CA GLY A 310 8.08 14.56 20.03
C GLY A 310 7.03 14.19 21.08
N PRO A 311 7.16 14.69 22.32
CA PRO A 311 6.32 14.30 23.44
C PRO A 311 4.87 14.76 23.29
N ILE A 312 3.93 14.08 23.96
CA ILE A 312 2.49 14.41 23.99
C ILE A 312 2.26 15.91 24.23
N LYS A 313 2.95 16.48 25.22
CA LYS A 313 2.84 17.91 25.58
C LYS A 313 3.16 18.86 24.42
N ARG A 314 4.11 18.49 23.54
CA ARG A 314 4.46 19.29 22.36
C ARG A 314 3.32 19.27 21.35
N ARG A 315 2.76 18.09 21.06
CA ARG A 315 1.60 17.94 20.17
C ARG A 315 0.41 18.73 20.70
N GLU A 316 0.06 18.55 21.97
CA GLU A 316 -1.08 19.27 22.59
C GLU A 316 -0.91 20.78 22.45
N LYS A 317 0.28 21.30 22.73
CA LYS A 317 0.57 22.73 22.58
C LYS A 317 0.41 23.21 21.13
N LEU A 318 0.96 22.46 20.16
CA LEU A 318 0.82 22.79 18.73
C LEU A 318 -0.65 22.83 18.30
N LEU A 319 -1.46 21.86 18.71
CA LEU A 319 -2.88 21.78 18.38
C LEU A 319 -3.69 22.90 19.06
N SER A 320 -3.37 23.23 20.31
CA SER A 320 -4.02 24.36 20.99
C SER A 320 -3.73 25.69 20.30
N GLU A 321 -2.46 25.97 19.96
CA GLU A 321 -2.12 27.21 19.26
C GLU A 321 -2.69 27.25 17.83
N LEU A 322 -2.78 26.10 17.14
CA LEU A 322 -3.45 26.01 15.84
C LEU A 322 -4.92 26.44 15.94
N LEU A 323 -5.64 25.95 16.95
CA LEU A 323 -7.05 26.31 17.20
C LEU A 323 -7.22 27.77 17.64
N GLU A 324 -6.25 28.34 18.36
CA GLU A 324 -6.26 29.77 18.71
C GLU A 324 -6.04 30.66 17.47
N HIS A 325 -5.21 30.22 16.52
CA HIS A 325 -4.96 30.94 15.28
C HIS A 325 -6.10 30.81 14.27
N ASP A 326 -6.81 29.68 14.27
CA ASP A 326 -7.92 29.41 13.38
C ASP A 326 -8.97 28.53 14.05
N MET A 327 -10.11 29.14 14.39
CA MET A 327 -11.22 28.44 15.05
C MET A 327 -12.04 27.56 14.10
N ASP A 328 -11.83 27.68 12.78
CA ASP A 328 -12.57 26.92 11.76
C ASP A 328 -11.85 25.64 11.33
N VAL A 329 -10.76 25.26 12.01
CA VAL A 329 -10.05 24.02 11.74
C VAL A 329 -10.96 22.82 12.01
N ASP A 330 -11.02 21.90 11.05
CA ASP A 330 -11.80 20.68 11.16
C ASP A 330 -11.36 19.83 12.35
N LEU A 331 -12.33 19.41 13.17
CA LEU A 331 -12.08 18.53 14.32
C LEU A 331 -11.54 17.17 13.88
N ASP A 332 -11.99 16.66 12.72
CA ASP A 332 -11.50 15.38 12.19
C ASP A 332 -10.00 15.48 11.84
N PHE A 333 -9.53 16.64 11.39
CA PHE A 333 -8.10 16.88 11.15
C PHE A 333 -7.30 16.85 12.47
N ILE A 334 -7.81 17.52 13.51
CA ILE A 334 -7.16 17.58 14.84
C ILE A 334 -7.08 16.18 15.46
N GLU A 335 -8.18 15.42 15.44
CA GLU A 335 -8.22 14.04 15.94
C GLU A 335 -7.33 13.11 15.13
N GLY A 336 -7.14 13.39 13.84
CA GLY A 336 -6.23 12.68 12.94
C GLY A 336 -4.75 12.94 13.18
N VAL A 337 -4.35 13.89 14.06
CA VAL A 337 -2.93 14.15 14.35
C VAL A 337 -2.39 13.17 15.39
N HIS A 338 -1.53 12.26 14.94
CA HIS A 338 -0.78 11.32 15.76
C HIS A 338 0.41 12.02 16.43
N GLY A 339 0.62 11.78 17.72
CA GLY A 339 1.82 12.30 18.40
C GLY A 339 1.84 11.95 19.89
N PRO A 340 2.93 11.35 20.40
CA PRO A 340 4.16 10.99 19.70
C PRO A 340 3.93 10.01 18.55
N ALA A 341 4.52 10.30 17.39
CA ALA A 341 4.41 9.43 16.23
C ALA A 341 5.14 8.11 16.47
N GLY A 342 4.51 7.00 16.08
CA GLY A 342 5.06 5.65 16.14
C GLY A 342 4.43 4.75 17.19
N LEU A 343 4.49 3.45 16.93
CA LEU A 343 4.05 2.42 17.87
C LEU A 343 5.00 2.30 19.06
N ASN A 344 4.44 2.11 20.25
CA ASN A 344 5.25 1.86 21.44
C ASN A 344 5.90 0.46 21.36
N ILE A 345 7.11 0.42 20.81
CA ILE A 345 7.99 -0.75 20.75
C ILE A 345 9.22 -0.60 21.66
N GLY A 346 9.28 0.45 22.49
CA GLY A 346 10.47 0.81 23.27
C GLY A 346 11.63 1.33 22.43
N ALA A 347 11.34 2.02 21.32
CA ALA A 347 12.36 2.56 20.42
C ALA A 347 13.21 3.66 21.06
N GLU A 348 14.54 3.58 20.92
CA GLU A 348 15.49 4.57 21.44
C GLU A 348 16.35 5.20 20.34
N THR A 349 16.78 4.41 19.36
CA THR A 349 17.64 4.90 18.27
C THR A 349 16.83 5.52 17.13
N PRO A 350 17.40 6.43 16.31
CA PRO A 350 16.70 6.98 15.13
C PRO A 350 16.15 5.90 14.19
N GLN A 351 16.86 4.77 14.06
CA GLN A 351 16.44 3.63 13.24
C GLN A 351 15.24 2.90 13.84
N GLU A 352 15.25 2.65 15.15
CA GLU A 352 14.12 2.04 15.85
C GLU A 352 12.88 2.95 15.83
N ILE A 353 13.09 4.26 16.00
CA ILE A 353 12.02 5.26 15.92
C ILE A 353 11.42 5.27 14.50
N ALA A 354 12.26 5.21 13.47
CA ALA A 354 11.77 5.12 12.10
C ALA A 354 10.92 3.86 11.87
N ILE A 355 11.35 2.70 12.36
CA ILE A 355 10.57 1.44 12.28
C ILE A 355 9.24 1.58 13.03
N SER A 356 9.27 2.16 14.24
CA SER A 356 8.09 2.43 15.05
C SER A 356 7.06 3.29 14.32
N ILE A 357 7.50 4.37 13.67
CA ILE A 357 6.66 5.28 12.87
C ILE A 357 6.08 4.57 11.66
N LEU A 358 6.92 3.90 10.86
CA LEU A 358 6.44 3.20 9.66
C LEU A 358 5.44 2.08 10.02
N ALA A 359 5.64 1.41 11.15
CA ALA A 359 4.70 0.41 11.65
C ALA A 359 3.35 1.03 12.06
N GLU A 360 3.35 2.23 12.66
CA GLU A 360 2.12 2.96 12.96
C GLU A 360 1.40 3.40 11.67
N ILE A 361 2.13 3.99 10.71
CA ILE A 361 1.56 4.40 9.43
C ILE A 361 0.89 3.20 8.74
N LEU A 362 1.57 2.06 8.67
CA LEU A 362 1.00 0.83 8.11
C LEU A 362 -0.24 0.35 8.87
N THR A 363 -0.26 0.52 10.18
CA THR A 363 -1.40 0.15 11.03
C THR A 363 -2.61 1.01 10.73
N VAL A 364 -2.43 2.32 10.52
CA VAL A 364 -3.48 3.27 10.12
C VAL A 364 -3.98 2.97 8.71
N ILE A 365 -3.08 2.84 7.74
CA ILE A 365 -3.41 2.48 6.35
C ILE A 365 -4.23 1.18 6.30
N ARG A 366 -3.82 0.16 7.08
CA ARG A 366 -4.47 -1.16 7.10
C ARG A 366 -5.67 -1.24 8.03
N LYS A 367 -5.97 -0.17 8.77
CA LYS A 367 -7.04 -0.12 9.79
C LYS A 367 -6.96 -1.29 10.78
N THR A 368 -5.75 -1.60 11.22
CA THR A 368 -5.48 -2.70 12.15
C THR A 368 -5.19 -2.20 13.56
N GLN A 369 -5.27 -3.08 14.54
CA GLN A 369 -4.73 -2.83 15.88
C GLN A 369 -3.47 -3.69 16.04
N PRO A 370 -2.33 -3.10 16.41
CA PRO A 370 -1.06 -3.82 16.48
C PRO A 370 -1.07 -4.74 17.70
N VAL A 371 -0.79 -6.02 17.47
CA VAL A 371 -0.67 -7.05 18.51
C VAL A 371 0.49 -7.97 18.15
N MET A 372 1.07 -8.62 19.16
CA MET A 372 2.04 -9.70 18.91
C MET A 372 1.36 -10.82 18.12
N LEU A 373 2.00 -11.31 17.05
CA LEU A 373 1.40 -12.33 16.18
C LEU A 373 1.05 -13.62 16.93
N LYS A 374 1.82 -14.01 17.95
CA LYS A 374 1.54 -15.17 18.82
C LYS A 374 0.21 -15.05 19.57
N ASP A 375 -0.27 -13.84 19.79
CA ASP A 375 -1.50 -13.54 20.53
C ASP A 375 -2.69 -13.29 19.58
N LYS A 376 -2.48 -13.38 18.25
CA LYS A 376 -3.52 -13.18 17.25
C LYS A 376 -4.42 -14.42 17.17
N LEU A 377 -5.69 -14.25 17.53
CA LEU A 377 -6.70 -15.33 17.53
C LEU A 377 -7.25 -15.67 16.12
N LYS A 378 -6.99 -14.83 15.11
CA LYS A 378 -7.45 -15.01 13.73
C LYS A 378 -6.28 -15.28 12.79
N SER A 379 -6.56 -15.72 11.55
CA SER A 379 -5.55 -15.96 10.52
C SER A 379 -4.60 -14.75 10.35
N ILE A 380 -3.33 -15.04 10.10
CA ILE A 380 -2.30 -14.01 9.91
C ILE A 380 -2.62 -13.12 8.71
N HIS A 381 -3.16 -13.71 7.64
CA HIS A 381 -3.50 -13.06 6.39
C HIS A 381 -4.98 -12.92 6.12
#